data_AF-A0A2P5P9B7-F1
#
_entry.id   AF-A0A2P5P9B7-F1
#
_cell.length_a   1.000
_cell.length_b   1.000
_cell.length_c   1.000
_cell.angle_alpha   90.00
_cell.angle_beta   90.00
_cell.angle_gamma   90.00
#
_symmetry.space_group_name_H-M   'P 1'
#
loop_
_entity.id
_entity.type
_entity.pdbx_description
1 polymer ?
#
loop_
_entity_poly.entity_id
_entity_poly.type
_entity_poly.pdbx_seq_one_letter_code
_entity_poly.pdbx_strand_id
1 'polypeptide(L)'
;MEFFQGEVHLPGTNHPSVVSLEIDWLGKQATVSLSKPEGGFSEWPGLLVQTIGVEEAVFRTRGIPPRFTHWWHFSRSGSDDLWGLIIAAPDNHGDWQTCPVFLRKIPKEA
;
A
#
# COMPACT_ATOMS: atom_id res chain seq x y z
N MET A 1 -12.54 -10.03 3.74
CA MET A 1 -12.08 -8.63 3.67
C MET A 1 -11.43 -8.27 4.99
N GLU A 2 -10.22 -7.75 4.95
CA GLU A 2 -9.49 -7.27 6.11
C GLU A 2 -9.02 -5.84 5.88
N PHE A 3 -8.84 -5.11 6.98
CA PHE A 3 -8.45 -3.71 6.98
C PHE A 3 -7.18 -3.54 7.79
N PHE A 4 -6.25 -2.76 7.25
CA PHE A 4 -4.98 -2.46 7.89
C PHE A 4 -4.69 -0.97 7.79
N GLN A 5 -3.98 -0.43 8.78
CA GLN A 5 -3.63 0.99 8.80
C GLN A 5 -2.25 1.22 9.43
N GLY A 6 -1.53 2.20 8.88
CA GLY A 6 -0.26 2.65 9.43
C GLY A 6 0.09 4.06 8.97
N GLU A 7 1.22 4.57 9.44
CA GLU A 7 1.79 5.83 8.97
C GLU A 7 2.91 5.56 7.97
N VAL A 8 2.99 6.40 6.95
CA VAL A 8 4.00 6.29 5.90
C VAL A 8 4.42 7.69 5.43
N HIS A 9 5.70 7.83 5.10
CA HIS A 9 6.17 8.95 4.29
C HIS A 9 6.55 8.40 2.92
N LEU A 10 5.62 8.51 1.97
CA LEU A 10 5.82 7.96 0.63
C LEU A 10 6.91 8.72 -0.13
N PRO A 11 7.72 8.01 -0.95
CA PRO A 11 8.62 8.68 -1.86
C PRO A 11 7.85 9.64 -2.79
N GLY A 12 8.39 10.84 -2.97
CA GLY A 12 7.74 11.90 -3.76
C GLY A 12 6.69 12.75 -3.04
N THR A 13 6.41 12.52 -1.75
CA THR A 13 5.56 13.40 -0.94
C THR A 13 6.40 14.26 0.03
N ASN A 14 5.89 15.44 0.41
CA ASN A 14 6.55 16.34 1.35
C ASN A 14 6.02 16.24 2.80
N HIS A 15 5.07 15.32 3.04
CA HIS A 15 4.44 15.11 4.34
C HIS A 15 4.19 13.63 4.60
N PRO A 16 4.14 13.20 5.88
CA PRO A 16 3.61 11.90 6.24
C PRO A 16 2.11 11.83 6.00
N SER A 17 1.62 10.61 5.74
CA SER A 17 0.20 10.31 5.58
C SER A 17 -0.13 9.02 6.34
N VAL A 18 -1.38 8.91 6.76
CA VAL A 18 -1.94 7.61 7.15
C VAL A 18 -2.26 6.87 5.87
N VAL A 19 -1.83 5.60 5.81
CA VAL A 19 -2.19 4.67 4.73
C VAL A 19 -3.15 3.63 5.28
N SER A 20 -4.22 3.40 4.56
CA SER A 20 -5.19 2.33 4.82
C SER A 20 -5.13 1.33 3.68
N LEU A 21 -5.12 0.04 4.01
CA LEU A 21 -5.19 -1.07 3.07
C LEU A 21 -6.45 -1.88 3.37
N GLU A 22 -7.33 -2.00 2.40
CA GLU A 22 -8.39 -3.00 2.38
C GLU A 22 -7.97 -4.13 1.46
N ILE A 23 -8.07 -5.39 1.92
CA ILE A 23 -7.64 -6.55 1.13
C ILE A 23 -8.59 -7.74 1.26
N ASP A 24 -8.94 -8.30 0.10
CA ASP A 24 -9.51 -9.64 -0.06
C ASP A 24 -8.42 -10.56 -0.61
N TRP A 25 -7.80 -11.33 0.29
CA TRP A 25 -6.70 -12.24 -0.02
C TRP A 25 -7.09 -13.32 -1.05
N LEU A 26 -8.28 -13.90 -0.90
CA LEU A 26 -8.76 -14.98 -1.76
C LEU A 26 -9.33 -14.42 -3.06
N GLY A 27 -10.06 -13.31 -2.98
CA GLY A 27 -10.58 -12.59 -4.14
C GLY A 27 -9.51 -11.85 -4.96
N LYS A 28 -8.29 -11.74 -4.44
CA LYS A 28 -7.16 -11.00 -5.04
C LYS A 28 -7.54 -9.56 -5.37
N GLN A 29 -8.13 -8.89 -4.39
CA GLN A 29 -8.50 -7.48 -4.48
C GLN A 29 -7.83 -6.74 -3.35
N ALA A 30 -7.33 -5.55 -3.66
CA ALA A 30 -6.75 -4.64 -2.68
C ALA A 30 -7.16 -3.22 -3.04
N THR A 31 -7.32 -2.38 -2.03
CA THR A 31 -7.56 -0.95 -2.18
C THR A 31 -6.67 -0.22 -1.19
N VAL A 32 -5.94 0.79 -1.69
CA VAL A 32 -5.07 1.63 -0.86
C VAL A 32 -5.66 3.02 -0.81
N SER A 33 -5.76 3.58 0.40
CA SER A 33 -6.22 4.95 0.62
C SER A 33 -5.21 5.74 1.46
N LEU A 34 -5.06 7.02 1.18
CA LEU A 34 -4.17 7.95 1.89
C LEU A 34 -4.98 9.09 2.50
N SER A 35 -4.72 9.43 3.77
CA SER A 35 -5.39 10.55 4.43
C SER A 35 -4.97 11.92 3.88
N LYS A 36 -3.77 12.03 3.32
CA LYS A 36 -3.26 13.22 2.64
C LYS A 36 -2.72 12.82 1.28
N PRO A 37 -3.58 12.72 0.26
CA PRO A 37 -3.13 12.33 -1.07
C PRO A 37 -2.48 13.48 -1.84
N GLU A 38 -1.48 13.14 -2.64
CA GLU A 38 -0.93 14.02 -3.66
C GLU A 38 -1.62 13.80 -5.01
N GLY A 39 -1.97 14.88 -5.71
CA GLY A 39 -2.57 14.78 -7.05
C GLY A 39 -4.09 14.49 -7.08
N GLY A 40 -4.80 14.70 -5.97
CA GLY A 40 -6.28 14.84 -5.94
C GLY A 40 -7.09 13.56 -5.83
N PHE A 41 -6.48 12.37 -5.81
CA PHE A 41 -7.16 11.10 -5.57
C PHE A 41 -6.75 10.55 -4.21
N SER A 42 -7.70 10.15 -3.36
CA SER A 42 -7.40 9.61 -2.03
C SER A 42 -7.33 8.09 -1.97
N GLU A 43 -7.78 7.40 -3.01
CA GLU A 43 -8.00 5.96 -3.02
C GLU A 43 -7.68 5.36 -4.38
N TRP A 44 -7.02 4.20 -4.38
CA TRP A 44 -6.65 3.48 -5.59
C TRP A 44 -6.86 1.98 -5.44
N PRO A 45 -7.57 1.33 -6.39
CA PRO A 45 -7.67 -0.10 -6.41
C PRO A 45 -6.35 -0.73 -6.89
N GLY A 46 -6.12 -1.96 -6.47
CA GLY A 46 -5.00 -2.79 -6.89
C GLY A 46 -5.08 -3.17 -8.37
N LEU A 47 -3.90 -3.23 -8.98
CA LEU A 47 -3.64 -3.72 -10.33
C LEU A 47 -2.65 -4.88 -10.22
N LEU A 48 -2.96 -5.97 -10.94
CA LEU A 48 -2.15 -7.20 -10.93
C LEU A 48 -1.93 -7.74 -9.51
N VAL A 49 -2.99 -7.77 -8.70
CA VAL A 49 -2.93 -8.26 -7.33
C VAL A 49 -2.60 -9.74 -7.32
N GLN A 50 -1.50 -10.09 -6.67
CA GLN A 50 -1.05 -11.45 -6.43
C GLN A 50 -1.05 -11.69 -4.92
N THR A 51 -1.47 -12.89 -4.52
CA THR A 51 -1.48 -13.32 -3.12
C THR A 51 -0.88 -14.71 -2.98
N ILE A 52 -0.18 -14.96 -1.87
CA ILE A 52 0.29 -16.28 -1.46
C ILE A 52 -0.47 -16.65 -0.19
N GLY A 53 -1.56 -17.40 -0.37
CA GLY A 53 -2.52 -17.67 0.70
C GLY A 53 -3.09 -16.37 1.27
N VAL A 54 -3.06 -16.24 2.59
CA VAL A 54 -3.43 -15.03 3.32
C VAL A 54 -2.21 -14.31 3.92
N GLU A 55 -1.00 -14.78 3.60
CA GLU A 55 0.24 -14.36 4.25
C GLU A 55 0.92 -13.23 3.50
N GLU A 56 0.84 -13.20 2.17
CA GLU A 56 1.61 -12.28 1.36
C GLU A 56 0.79 -11.73 0.19
N ALA A 57 0.98 -10.45 -0.13
CA ALA A 57 0.35 -9.80 -1.27
C ALA A 57 1.30 -8.83 -1.99
N VAL A 58 1.24 -8.83 -3.32
CA VAL A 58 1.99 -7.90 -4.18
C VAL A 58 1.05 -7.29 -5.21
N PHE A 59 1.10 -5.96 -5.38
CA PHE A 59 0.28 -5.26 -6.37
C PHE A 59 0.84 -3.87 -6.71
N ARG A 60 0.27 -3.26 -7.76
CA ARG A 60 0.44 -1.83 -8.08
C ARG A 60 -0.87 -1.10 -7.87
N THR A 61 -0.84 0.21 -7.67
CA THR A 61 -2.07 1.03 -7.67
C THR A 61 -2.52 1.36 -9.10
N ARG A 62 -3.82 1.19 -9.39
CA ARG A 62 -4.44 1.50 -10.68
C ARG A 62 -4.86 2.97 -10.72
N GLY A 63 -4.57 3.65 -11.82
CA GLY A 63 -5.06 5.03 -12.05
C GLY A 63 -4.37 6.11 -11.21
N ILE A 64 -3.34 5.75 -10.44
CA ILE A 64 -2.48 6.72 -9.77
C ILE A 64 -1.63 7.46 -10.80
N PRO A 65 -1.35 8.77 -10.63
CA PRO A 65 -0.44 9.47 -11.54
C PRO A 65 0.92 8.76 -11.62
N PRO A 66 1.54 8.64 -12.80
CA PRO A 66 2.75 7.83 -12.99
C PRO A 66 3.87 8.11 -11.98
N ARG A 67 4.09 9.39 -11.65
CA ARG A 67 5.11 9.85 -10.67
C ARG A 67 4.87 9.35 -9.24
N PHE A 68 3.67 8.89 -8.93
CA PHE A 68 3.26 8.35 -7.64
C PHE A 68 2.88 6.86 -7.77
N THR A 69 3.25 6.21 -8.87
CA THR A 69 3.04 4.76 -9.00
C THR A 69 3.95 4.04 -8.04
N HIS A 70 3.36 3.23 -7.18
CA HIS A 70 4.07 2.40 -6.24
C HIS A 70 3.75 0.93 -6.45
N TRP A 71 4.77 0.08 -6.31
CA TRP A 71 4.59 -1.34 -6.05
C TRP A 71 4.50 -1.54 -4.55
N TRP A 72 3.52 -2.32 -4.14
CA TRP A 72 3.24 -2.63 -2.75
C TRP A 72 3.52 -4.11 -2.56
N HIS A 73 4.35 -4.42 -1.58
CA HIS A 73 4.60 -5.77 -1.12
C HIS A 73 4.30 -5.82 0.36
N PHE A 74 3.37 -6.70 0.77
CA PHE A 74 3.00 -6.91 2.15
C PHE A 74 3.15 -8.38 2.52
N SER A 75 3.66 -8.64 3.72
CA SER A 75 3.73 -9.94 4.36
C SER A 75 3.17 -9.82 5.78
N ARG A 76 2.40 -10.82 6.21
CA ARG A 76 2.00 -10.94 7.60
C ARG A 76 3.23 -11.07 8.49
N SER A 77 3.19 -10.38 9.62
CA SER A 77 3.94 -10.77 10.81
C SER A 77 3.04 -11.58 11.72
N GLY A 78 3.62 -12.49 12.52
CA GLY A 78 2.89 -13.41 13.42
C GLY A 78 1.96 -12.76 14.47
N SER A 79 1.86 -11.43 14.51
CA SER A 79 0.87 -10.65 15.28
C SER A 79 -0.40 -10.29 14.50
N ASP A 80 -0.63 -10.88 13.32
CA ASP A 80 -1.76 -10.59 12.43
C ASP A 80 -1.69 -9.20 11.74
N ASP A 81 -0.61 -8.46 11.98
CA ASP A 81 -0.23 -7.20 11.33
C ASP A 81 0.54 -7.45 10.02
N LEU A 82 0.74 -6.40 9.21
CA LEU A 82 1.53 -6.47 7.98
C LEU A 82 2.83 -5.68 8.12
N TRP A 83 3.92 -6.31 7.69
CA TRP A 83 5.12 -5.62 7.26
C TRP A 83 5.07 -5.46 5.74
N GLY A 84 5.53 -4.32 5.24
CA GLY A 84 5.56 -4.09 3.82
C GLY A 84 6.76 -3.29 3.35
N LEU A 85 6.97 -3.38 2.04
CA LEU A 85 7.92 -2.59 1.28
C LEU A 85 7.16 -1.92 0.14
N ILE A 86 7.28 -0.61 0.07
CA ILE A 86 6.72 0.20 -1.01
C ILE A 86 7.88 0.61 -1.90
N ILE A 87 7.76 0.37 -3.21
CA ILE A 87 8.77 0.75 -4.19
C ILE A 87 8.16 1.79 -5.11
N ALA A 88 8.75 2.98 -5.15
CA ALA A 88 8.33 4.04 -6.07
C ALA A 88 9.03 3.92 -7.42
N ALA A 89 8.49 4.60 -8.43
CA ALA A 89 9.21 4.79 -9.69
C ALA A 89 10.57 5.47 -9.45
N PRO A 90 11.57 5.26 -10.33
CA PRO A 90 12.85 5.93 -10.24
C PRO A 90 12.71 7.45 -10.20
N ASP A 91 13.56 8.10 -9.41
CA ASP A 91 13.62 9.56 -9.37
C ASP A 91 14.35 10.13 -10.61
N ASN A 92 14.58 11.45 -10.61
CA ASN A 92 15.24 12.13 -11.73
C ASN A 92 16.70 11.69 -11.97
N HIS A 93 17.31 11.00 -11.00
CA HIS A 93 18.65 10.41 -11.12
C HIS A 93 18.61 8.95 -11.60
N GLY A 94 17.41 8.37 -11.73
CA GLY A 94 17.22 6.97 -12.09
C GLY A 94 17.31 6.02 -10.89
N ASP A 95 17.35 6.55 -9.66
CA ASP A 95 17.45 5.75 -8.45
C ASP A 95 16.07 5.29 -7.97
N TRP A 96 15.95 4.00 -7.67
CA TRP A 96 14.73 3.43 -7.08
C TRP A 96 14.61 3.82 -5.62
N GLN A 97 13.45 4.33 -5.23
CA GLN A 97 13.17 4.72 -3.85
C GLN A 97 12.27 3.67 -3.18
N THR A 98 12.64 3.26 -1.98
CA THR A 98 11.89 2.27 -1.20
C THR A 98 11.48 2.82 0.15
N CYS A 99 10.29 2.47 0.61
CA CYS A 99 9.76 2.86 1.90
C CYS A 99 9.25 1.62 2.65
N PRO A 100 9.90 1.21 3.75
CA PRO A 100 9.35 0.18 4.61
C PRO A 100 8.11 0.72 5.33
N VAL A 101 7.10 -0.11 5.51
CA VAL A 101 5.86 0.27 6.17
C VAL A 101 5.38 -0.85 7.09
N PHE A 102 4.77 -0.47 8.19
CA PHE A 102 4.11 -1.40 9.10
C PHE A 102 2.64 -1.01 9.23
N LEU A 103 1.73 -1.96 8.95
CA LEU A 103 0.30 -1.74 9.02
C LEU A 103 -0.32 -2.64 10.08
N ARG A 104 -1.02 -2.04 11.02
CA ARG A 104 -1.77 -2.76 12.04
C ARG A 104 -3.13 -3.18 11.53
N LYS A 105 -3.58 -4.37 11.90
CA LYS A 105 -4.93 -4.82 11.58
C LYS A 105 -5.96 -3.96 12.34
N ILE A 106 -6.95 -3.46 11.62
CA ILE A 106 -8.07 -2.69 12.19
C ILE A 106 -9.29 -3.61 12.29
N PRO A 107 -9.91 -3.74 13.47
CA PRO A 107 -11.17 -4.46 13.60
C PRO A 107 -12.23 -3.82 12.71
N LYS A 108 -13.00 -4.63 12.00
CA LYS A 108 -14.21 -4.12 11.33
C LYS A 108 -15.19 -3.71 12.43
N GLU A 109 -15.51 -2.42 12.56
CA GLU A 109 -16.64 -2.01 13.39
C GLU A 109 -17.91 -2.68 12.84
N ALA A 110 -18.66 -3.32 13.75
CA ALA A 110 -19.83 -4.15 13.44
C ALA A 110 -21.06 -3.31 13.08
#